data_AF-A0A2D8TE96-F1
#
_entry.id   AF-A0A2D8TE96-F1
#
_cell.length_a   1.000
_cell.length_b   1.000
_cell.length_c   1.000
_cell.angle_alpha   90.00
_cell.angle_beta   90.00
_cell.angle_gamma   90.00
#
_symmetry.space_group_name_H-M   'P 1'
#
loop_
_entity.id
_entity.type
_entity.pdbx_description
1 polymer ?
#
loop_
_entity_poly.entity_id
_entity_poly.type
_entity_poly.pdbx_seq_one_letter_code
_entity_poly.pdbx_strand_id
1 'polypeptide(L)'
;MMQLWRAAFVIARRDFTAVVLSRTFILFLLGPLLPIVIGFAFGGLGERISSTDLRPVVGVALAPADSAALLRAHGRLTARMGAESLPRLRTAPLAPDPRAQLARPGSEVVAIISGTLARPVLTGKPVDLDRLQGDVSLLSTAALAERTLRFVAVERQEVATSRGAQAQARLLIGRAAQVVIFFLTILLAGMILSNLVEEKTNKIIEILAAAVPIDAIFLGKLMAMLAMSLVGIAFWGGTAFAIFLAAGGQPSALPAPAVGWPIFLGLALLYFTMAYTLLGSLFLGIGAQAATVREVQTLNMPITMGQMLIF
;
A
#
# COMPACT_ATOMS: atom_id res chain seq x y z
N MET A 1 -31.29 36.00 5.83
CA MET A 1 -30.68 34.69 6.16
C MET A 1 -31.50 33.50 5.65
N MET A 2 -32.80 33.40 5.95
CA MET A 2 -33.61 32.21 5.59
C MET A 2 -33.77 31.97 4.08
N GLN A 3 -33.79 33.03 3.25
CA GLN A 3 -33.82 32.90 1.79
C GLN A 3 -32.51 32.38 1.19
N LEU A 4 -31.35 32.80 1.75
CA LEU A 4 -30.02 32.34 1.32
C LEU A 4 -29.87 30.84 1.53
N TRP A 5 -30.19 30.34 2.72
CA TRP A 5 -30.13 28.92 3.05
C TRP A 5 -31.06 28.07 2.18
N ARG A 6 -32.26 28.57 1.87
CA ARG A 6 -33.18 27.87 0.96
C ARG A 6 -32.63 27.80 -0.46
N ALA A 7 -32.10 28.90 -1.00
CA ALA A 7 -31.48 28.92 -2.32
C ALA A 7 -30.26 28.00 -2.40
N ALA A 8 -29.38 28.08 -1.40
CA ALA A 8 -28.21 27.21 -1.29
C ALA A 8 -28.60 25.73 -1.22
N PHE A 9 -29.64 25.38 -0.45
CA PHE A 9 -30.11 24.00 -0.34
C PHE A 9 -30.69 23.46 -1.66
N VAL A 10 -31.43 24.28 -2.42
CA VAL A 10 -31.94 23.88 -3.74
C VAL A 10 -30.79 23.58 -4.70
N ILE A 11 -29.78 24.44 -4.73
CA ILE A 11 -28.57 24.25 -5.55
C ILE A 11 -27.83 22.98 -5.08
N ALA A 12 -27.62 22.84 -3.76
CA ALA A 12 -26.91 21.71 -3.18
C ALA A 12 -27.57 20.39 -3.56
N ARG A 13 -28.89 20.30 -3.42
CA ARG A 13 -29.67 19.10 -3.75
C ARG A 13 -29.57 18.77 -5.24
N ARG A 14 -29.69 19.78 -6.11
CA ARG A 14 -29.61 19.60 -7.56
C ARG A 14 -28.23 19.09 -7.96
N ASP A 15 -27.17 19.75 -7.54
CA ASP A 15 -25.80 19.38 -7.90
C ASP A 15 -25.41 18.02 -7.31
N PHE A 16 -25.74 17.76 -6.04
CA PHE A 16 -25.54 16.45 -5.41
C PHE A 16 -26.20 15.33 -6.22
N THR A 17 -27.47 15.50 -6.56
CA THR A 17 -28.23 14.46 -7.28
C THR A 17 -27.68 14.27 -8.69
N ALA A 18 -27.35 15.37 -9.39
CA ALA A 18 -26.83 15.32 -10.75
C ALA A 18 -25.48 14.57 -10.82
N VAL A 19 -24.60 14.80 -9.85
CA VAL A 19 -23.28 14.17 -9.84
C VAL A 19 -23.34 12.75 -9.27
N VAL A 20 -23.97 12.50 -8.12
CA VAL A 20 -23.96 11.17 -7.48
C VAL A 20 -24.63 10.11 -8.34
N LEU A 21 -25.68 10.48 -9.09
CA LEU A 21 -26.36 9.58 -10.02
C LEU A 21 -25.72 9.56 -11.41
N SER A 22 -24.66 10.33 -11.63
CA SER A 22 -23.93 10.33 -12.90
C SER A 22 -23.16 9.01 -13.09
N ARG A 23 -22.98 8.63 -14.36
CA ARG A 23 -22.12 7.50 -14.73
C ARG A 23 -20.68 7.75 -14.30
N THR A 24 -20.21 8.99 -14.40
CA THR A 24 -18.86 9.40 -14.02
C THR A 24 -18.59 9.14 -12.54
N PHE A 25 -19.54 9.48 -11.66
CA PHE A 25 -19.40 9.23 -10.22
C PHE A 25 -19.40 7.73 -9.89
N ILE A 26 -20.28 6.94 -10.53
CA ILE A 26 -20.30 5.49 -10.34
C ILE A 26 -18.97 4.85 -10.78
N LEU A 27 -18.45 5.24 -11.94
CA LEU A 27 -17.14 4.77 -12.41
C LEU A 27 -16.01 5.25 -11.51
N PHE A 28 -16.10 6.46 -10.97
CA PHE A 28 -15.14 6.99 -10.00
C PHE A 28 -15.15 6.21 -8.67
N LEU A 29 -16.31 5.77 -8.18
CA LEU A 29 -16.39 4.90 -7.01
C LEU A 29 -15.75 3.53 -7.26
N LEU A 30 -15.97 2.95 -8.45
CA LEU A 30 -15.45 1.63 -8.82
C LEU A 30 -13.96 1.67 -9.22
N GLY A 31 -13.49 2.80 -9.74
CA GLY A 31 -12.13 2.96 -10.28
C GLY A 31 -11.04 2.53 -9.32
N PRO A 32 -10.99 3.04 -8.08
CA PRO A 32 -10.01 2.63 -7.06
C PRO A 32 -10.13 1.16 -6.64
N LEU A 33 -11.32 0.54 -6.75
CA LEU A 33 -11.54 -0.85 -6.38
C LEU A 33 -11.00 -1.83 -7.43
N LEU A 34 -10.97 -1.44 -8.71
CA LEU A 34 -10.50 -2.30 -9.80
C LEU A 34 -9.04 -2.78 -9.60
N PRO A 35 -8.04 -1.90 -9.35
CA PRO A 35 -6.68 -2.33 -9.05
C PRO A 35 -6.59 -3.24 -7.84
N ILE A 36 -7.45 -3.06 -6.83
CA ILE A 36 -7.47 -3.91 -5.64
C ILE A 36 -7.96 -5.31 -6.02
N VAL A 37 -9.08 -5.42 -6.73
CA VAL A 37 -9.64 -6.69 -7.21
C VAL A 37 -8.68 -7.41 -8.15
N ILE A 38 -8.06 -6.70 -9.09
CA ILE A 38 -7.03 -7.23 -9.99
C ILE A 38 -5.82 -7.67 -9.16
N GLY A 39 -5.37 -6.86 -8.22
CA GLY A 39 -4.27 -7.18 -7.31
C GLY A 39 -4.53 -8.44 -6.49
N PHE A 40 -5.75 -8.68 -6.02
CA PHE A 40 -6.11 -9.93 -5.36
C PHE A 40 -6.16 -11.12 -6.32
N ALA A 41 -6.81 -10.96 -7.47
CA ALA A 41 -6.96 -12.03 -8.47
C ALA A 41 -5.60 -12.47 -9.05
N PHE A 42 -4.71 -11.53 -9.34
CA PHE A 42 -3.39 -11.77 -9.91
C PHE A 42 -2.28 -11.87 -8.86
N GLY A 43 -2.44 -11.31 -7.66
CA GLY A 43 -1.46 -11.42 -6.57
C GLY A 43 -1.32 -12.86 -6.07
N GLY A 44 -2.42 -13.60 -5.97
CA GLY A 44 -2.38 -15.03 -5.67
C GLY A 44 -1.71 -15.89 -6.75
N LEU A 45 -1.64 -15.39 -8.00
CA LEU A 45 -0.88 -15.99 -9.10
C LEU A 45 0.60 -15.55 -9.04
N GLY A 46 0.85 -14.27 -8.76
CA GLY A 46 2.18 -13.69 -8.63
C GLY A 46 2.98 -14.28 -7.46
N GLU A 47 2.36 -14.59 -6.33
CA GLU A 47 3.02 -15.25 -5.20
C GLU A 47 3.43 -16.69 -5.53
N ARG A 48 2.67 -17.40 -6.39
CA ARG A 48 3.04 -18.74 -6.89
C ARG A 48 4.17 -18.69 -7.91
N ILE A 49 4.21 -17.66 -8.75
CA ILE A 49 5.22 -17.49 -9.82
C ILE A 49 6.54 -16.90 -9.26
N SER A 50 6.47 -15.89 -8.40
CA SER A 50 7.66 -15.20 -7.84
C SER A 50 8.39 -16.01 -6.78
N SER A 51 7.67 -16.76 -5.94
CA SER A 51 8.30 -17.59 -4.91
C SER A 51 8.99 -18.83 -5.48
N THR A 52 8.57 -19.32 -6.66
CA THR A 52 9.08 -20.59 -7.23
C THR A 52 10.23 -20.41 -8.21
N ASP A 53 10.24 -19.34 -9.03
CA ASP A 53 11.13 -19.28 -10.22
C ASP A 53 12.30 -18.29 -10.16
N LEU A 54 12.36 -17.36 -9.19
CA LEU A 54 13.40 -16.30 -9.16
C LEU A 54 14.48 -16.48 -8.09
N ARG A 55 14.34 -17.48 -7.21
CA ARG A 55 15.37 -17.75 -6.18
C ARG A 55 16.53 -18.52 -6.79
N PRO A 56 17.79 -18.08 -6.59
CA PRO A 56 18.94 -18.84 -7.06
C PRO A 56 18.95 -20.22 -6.39
N VAL A 57 18.98 -21.27 -7.22
CA VAL A 57 19.16 -22.65 -6.75
C VAL A 57 20.66 -22.95 -6.74
N VAL A 58 21.17 -23.33 -5.57
CA VAL A 58 22.57 -23.64 -5.34
C VAL A 58 22.73 -25.14 -5.13
N GLY A 59 23.60 -25.75 -5.94
CA GLY A 59 23.98 -27.14 -5.82
C GLY A 59 24.90 -27.36 -4.62
N VAL A 60 24.71 -28.44 -3.87
CA VAL A 60 25.55 -28.84 -2.75
C VAL A 60 26.26 -30.14 -3.12
N ALA A 61 27.54 -30.02 -3.48
CA ALA A 61 28.43 -31.12 -3.86
C ALA A 61 29.50 -31.34 -2.76
N LEU A 62 29.03 -31.62 -1.54
CA LEU A 62 29.85 -31.95 -0.39
C LEU A 62 29.74 -33.44 -0.04
N ALA A 63 30.62 -33.94 0.83
CA ALA A 63 30.49 -35.28 1.40
C ALA A 63 29.11 -35.46 2.06
N PRO A 64 28.50 -36.68 2.05
CA PRO A 64 27.12 -36.88 2.51
C PRO A 64 26.81 -36.31 3.90
N ALA A 65 27.73 -36.47 4.85
CA ALA A 65 27.59 -35.94 6.20
C ALA A 65 27.60 -34.41 6.26
N ASP A 66 28.41 -33.77 5.43
CA ASP A 66 28.54 -32.32 5.36
C ASP A 66 27.37 -31.69 4.59
N SER A 67 26.93 -32.33 3.49
CA SER A 67 25.69 -31.98 2.79
C SER A 67 24.48 -32.03 3.73
N ALA A 68 24.35 -33.09 4.52
CA ALA A 68 23.26 -33.23 5.49
C ALA A 68 23.33 -32.18 6.61
N ALA A 69 24.53 -31.80 7.07
CA ALA A 69 24.70 -30.74 8.06
C ALA A 69 24.34 -29.35 7.48
N LEU A 70 24.76 -29.07 6.25
CA LEU A 70 24.45 -27.82 5.56
C LEU A 70 22.94 -27.66 5.31
N LEU A 71 22.27 -28.72 4.85
CA LEU A 71 20.82 -28.72 4.63
C LEU A 71 20.02 -28.56 5.93
N ARG A 72 20.47 -29.16 7.04
CA ARG A 72 19.84 -28.95 8.37
C ARG A 72 20.06 -27.52 8.87
N ALA A 73 21.24 -26.94 8.67
CA ALA A 73 21.50 -25.54 8.98
C ALA A 73 20.59 -24.60 8.17
N HIS A 74 20.46 -24.86 6.87
CA HIS A 74 19.57 -24.14 5.97
C HIS A 74 18.10 -24.20 6.43
N GLY A 75 17.57 -25.39 6.74
CA GLY A 75 16.19 -25.56 7.21
C GLY A 75 15.90 -24.80 8.52
N ARG A 76 16.87 -24.76 9.45
CA ARG A 76 16.70 -24.01 10.71
C ARG A 76 16.76 -22.51 10.52
N LEU A 77 17.66 -22.02 9.65
CA LEU A 77 17.80 -20.60 9.37
C LEU A 77 16.59 -20.07 8.60
N THR A 78 16.12 -20.79 7.58
CA THR A 78 14.90 -20.43 6.84
C THR A 78 13.66 -20.44 7.73
N ALA A 79 13.55 -21.37 8.69
CA ALA A 79 12.45 -21.36 9.66
C ALA A 79 12.46 -20.13 10.60
N ARG A 80 13.62 -19.49 10.83
CA ARG A 80 13.75 -18.33 11.73
C ARG A 80 13.76 -16.99 10.99
N MET A 81 14.36 -16.93 9.81
CA MET A 81 14.55 -15.70 9.03
C MET A 81 13.56 -15.54 7.89
N GLY A 82 12.78 -16.59 7.59
CA GLY A 82 11.89 -16.65 6.42
C GLY A 82 12.55 -17.36 5.23
N ALA A 83 11.73 -18.01 4.40
CA ALA A 83 12.23 -18.80 3.27
C ALA A 83 12.88 -17.96 2.16
N GLU A 84 12.58 -16.67 2.09
CA GLU A 84 13.11 -15.76 1.06
C GLU A 84 14.51 -15.22 1.37
N SER A 85 15.01 -15.39 2.60
CA SER A 85 16.28 -14.80 3.04
C SER A 85 17.52 -15.59 2.61
N LEU A 86 17.36 -16.80 2.07
CA LEU A 86 18.45 -17.70 1.72
C LEU A 86 18.18 -18.40 0.37
N PRO A 87 19.23 -18.76 -0.39
CA PRO A 87 19.10 -19.49 -1.65
C PRO A 87 18.47 -20.88 -1.43
N ARG A 88 17.84 -21.43 -2.47
CA ARG A 88 17.37 -22.82 -2.42
C ARG A 88 18.57 -23.75 -2.56
N LEU A 89 18.66 -24.77 -1.71
CA LEU A 89 19.72 -25.76 -1.80
C LEU A 89 19.21 -27.03 -2.45
N ARG A 90 20.01 -27.61 -3.35
CA ARG A 90 19.76 -28.93 -3.95
C ARG A 90 21.03 -29.76 -3.89
N THR A 91 20.91 -31.04 -3.56
CA THR A 91 22.05 -31.96 -3.62
C THR A 91 22.57 -32.08 -5.05
N ALA A 92 23.88 -31.95 -5.24
CA ALA A 92 24.57 -32.13 -6.51
C ALA A 92 25.61 -33.25 -6.36
N PRO A 93 25.88 -34.05 -7.42
CA PRO A 93 26.91 -35.08 -7.37
C PRO A 93 28.31 -34.46 -7.20
N LEU A 94 29.24 -35.17 -6.54
CA LEU A 94 30.62 -34.69 -6.37
C LEU A 94 31.46 -34.75 -7.66
N ALA A 95 31.08 -35.61 -8.60
CA ALA A 95 31.73 -35.77 -9.89
C ALA A 95 30.68 -35.69 -11.01
N PRO A 96 31.01 -35.14 -12.20
CA PRO A 96 32.27 -34.49 -12.59
C PRO A 96 32.44 -33.10 -11.93
N ASP A 97 33.53 -32.40 -12.25
CA ASP A 97 33.87 -31.07 -11.68
C ASP A 97 32.68 -30.08 -11.69
N PRO A 98 32.43 -29.30 -10.62
CA PRO A 98 31.35 -28.31 -10.56
C PRO A 98 31.27 -27.36 -11.76
N ARG A 99 32.40 -26.96 -12.37
CA ARG A 99 32.40 -26.13 -13.58
C ARG A 99 31.77 -26.85 -14.76
N ALA A 100 32.10 -28.13 -14.94
CA ALA A 100 31.52 -28.97 -15.99
C ALA A 100 30.03 -29.25 -15.75
N GLN A 101 29.59 -29.33 -14.49
CA GLN A 101 28.17 -29.48 -14.15
C GLN A 101 27.36 -28.22 -14.49
N LEU A 102 27.88 -27.04 -14.15
CA LEU A 102 27.24 -25.75 -14.45
C LEU A 102 27.18 -25.44 -15.95
N ALA A 103 28.15 -25.93 -16.72
CA ALA A 103 28.21 -25.74 -18.17
C ALA A 103 27.24 -26.63 -18.96
N ARG A 104 26.55 -27.59 -18.32
CA ARG A 104 25.61 -28.47 -19.03
C ARG A 104 24.36 -27.72 -19.49
N PRO A 105 23.89 -27.95 -20.72
CA PRO A 105 22.56 -27.52 -21.14
C PRO A 105 21.49 -28.05 -20.17
N GLY A 106 20.64 -27.16 -19.64
CA GLY A 106 19.59 -27.51 -18.68
C GLY A 106 20.02 -27.60 -17.21
N SER A 107 21.20 -27.10 -16.82
CA SER A 107 21.54 -26.95 -15.40
C SER A 107 20.55 -26.00 -14.71
N GLU A 108 19.80 -26.51 -13.74
CA GLU A 108 18.86 -25.72 -12.94
C GLU A 108 19.53 -25.03 -11.72
N VAL A 109 20.85 -25.20 -11.54
CA VAL A 109 21.61 -24.55 -10.47
C VAL A 109 22.47 -23.42 -11.03
N VAL A 110 22.52 -22.29 -10.31
CA VAL A 110 23.30 -21.09 -10.71
C VAL A 110 24.71 -21.09 -10.12
N ALA A 111 24.91 -21.80 -9.01
CA ALA A 111 26.20 -22.00 -8.36
C ALA A 111 26.25 -23.39 -7.69
N ILE A 112 27.46 -23.89 -7.43
CA ILE A 112 27.69 -25.16 -6.72
C ILE A 112 28.68 -24.91 -5.58
N ILE A 113 28.32 -25.38 -4.38
CA ILE A 113 29.16 -25.43 -3.19
C ILE A 113 29.89 -26.77 -3.17
N SER A 114 31.22 -26.76 -3.11
CA SER A 114 32.08 -27.92 -2.98
C SER A 114 33.14 -27.70 -1.88
N GLY A 115 34.07 -28.65 -1.71
CA GLY A 115 35.10 -28.59 -0.66
C GLY A 115 34.60 -29.16 0.67
N THR A 116 34.78 -28.42 1.76
CA THR A 116 34.35 -28.82 3.13
C THR A 116 33.61 -27.68 3.80
N LEU A 117 32.86 -27.94 4.88
CA LEU A 117 32.19 -26.87 5.62
C LEU A 117 33.16 -25.82 6.20
N ALA A 118 34.40 -26.21 6.52
CA ALA A 118 35.42 -25.28 7.03
C ALA A 118 36.13 -24.48 5.93
N ARG A 119 36.12 -24.98 4.70
CA ARG A 119 36.69 -24.32 3.52
C ARG A 119 35.75 -24.56 2.34
N PRO A 120 34.58 -23.89 2.32
CA PRO A 120 33.64 -24.04 1.23
C PRO A 120 34.19 -23.37 -0.02
N VAL A 121 34.03 -24.02 -1.16
CA VAL A 121 34.39 -23.50 -2.48
C VAL A 121 33.12 -23.26 -3.26
N LEU A 122 32.84 -22.01 -3.62
CA LEU A 122 31.67 -21.65 -4.41
C LEU A 122 32.08 -21.47 -5.88
N THR A 123 31.44 -22.21 -6.78
CA THR A 123 31.66 -22.14 -8.23
C THR A 123 30.41 -21.60 -8.91
N GLY A 124 30.53 -20.57 -9.75
CA GLY A 124 29.40 -19.88 -10.38
C GLY A 124 29.86 -18.68 -11.23
N LYS A 125 28.93 -17.91 -11.79
CA LYS A 125 29.25 -16.64 -12.48
C LYS A 125 29.61 -15.55 -11.45
N PRO A 126 30.46 -14.56 -11.79
CA PRO A 126 30.89 -13.52 -10.84
C PRO A 126 29.74 -12.84 -10.08
N VAL A 127 28.68 -12.45 -10.78
CA VAL A 127 27.48 -11.81 -10.18
C VAL A 127 26.77 -12.70 -9.15
N ASP A 128 26.71 -14.01 -9.40
CA ASP A 128 26.08 -14.97 -8.49
C ASP A 128 26.99 -15.25 -7.29
N LEU A 129 28.31 -15.27 -7.50
CA LEU A 129 29.29 -15.44 -6.43
C LEU A 129 29.25 -14.28 -5.43
N ASP A 130 29.28 -13.04 -5.92
CA ASP A 130 29.24 -11.83 -5.09
C ASP A 130 27.97 -11.80 -4.23
N ARG A 131 26.84 -12.24 -4.78
CA ARG A 131 25.56 -12.33 -4.08
C ARG A 131 25.53 -13.46 -3.05
N LEU A 132 26.04 -14.64 -3.39
CA LEU A 132 25.85 -15.86 -2.61
C LEU A 132 26.96 -16.14 -1.60
N GLN A 133 28.12 -15.50 -1.71
CA GLN A 133 29.26 -15.74 -0.83
C GLN A 133 28.91 -15.55 0.66
N GLY A 134 28.17 -14.49 0.97
CA GLY A 134 27.69 -14.20 2.33
C GLY A 134 26.78 -15.31 2.87
N ASP A 135 25.81 -15.74 2.06
CA ASP A 135 24.85 -16.78 2.42
C ASP A 135 25.54 -18.14 2.63
N VAL A 136 26.46 -18.51 1.75
CA VAL A 136 27.23 -19.76 1.85
C VAL A 136 28.13 -19.76 3.08
N SER A 137 28.76 -18.62 3.39
CA SER A 137 29.56 -18.46 4.60
C SER A 137 28.70 -18.60 5.87
N LEU A 138 27.53 -17.96 5.91
CA LEU A 138 26.58 -18.06 7.02
C LEU A 138 26.08 -19.49 7.21
N LEU A 139 25.67 -20.16 6.12
CA LEU A 139 25.19 -21.54 6.13
C LEU A 139 26.28 -22.51 6.60
N SER A 140 27.50 -22.37 6.10
CA SER A 140 28.63 -23.21 6.48
C SER A 140 29.02 -23.00 7.94
N THR A 141 29.03 -21.75 8.40
CA THR A 141 29.28 -21.39 9.81
C THR A 141 28.20 -21.97 10.71
N ALA A 142 26.92 -21.86 10.34
CA ALA A 142 25.82 -22.43 11.11
C ALA A 142 25.85 -23.97 11.17
N ALA A 143 26.28 -24.63 10.09
CA ALA A 143 26.47 -26.07 10.04
C ALA A 143 27.64 -26.55 10.91
N LEU A 144 28.75 -25.81 10.93
CA LEU A 144 29.89 -26.08 11.82
C LEU A 144 29.54 -25.81 13.28
N ALA A 145 28.88 -24.68 13.56
CA ALA A 145 28.45 -24.29 14.90
C ALA A 145 27.51 -25.31 15.54
N GLU A 146 26.69 -26.03 14.77
CA GLU A 146 25.85 -27.10 15.31
C GLU A 146 26.66 -28.23 15.97
N ARG A 147 27.89 -28.46 15.53
CA ARG A 147 28.77 -29.50 16.09
C ARG A 147 29.42 -29.07 17.40
N THR A 148 29.47 -27.77 17.69
CA THR A 148 30.31 -27.21 18.77
C THR A 148 29.57 -26.29 19.73
N LEU A 149 28.51 -25.61 19.30
CA LEU A 149 27.77 -24.60 20.06
C LEU A 149 26.35 -25.08 20.35
N ARG A 150 25.96 -24.99 21.62
CA ARG A 150 24.57 -25.16 22.05
C ARG A 150 23.86 -23.83 21.90
N PHE A 151 22.69 -23.83 21.29
CA PHE A 151 21.84 -22.63 21.26
C PHE A 151 21.44 -22.27 22.69
N VAL A 152 21.63 -21.00 23.05
CA VAL A 152 21.13 -20.49 24.32
C VAL A 152 19.62 -20.44 24.24
N ALA A 153 18.96 -21.18 25.13
CA ALA A 153 17.51 -21.09 25.27
C ALA A 153 17.16 -19.73 25.85
N VAL A 154 16.37 -18.95 25.11
CA VAL A 154 15.79 -17.72 25.63
C VAL A 154 14.57 -18.10 26.46
N GLU A 155 14.62 -17.84 27.76
CA GLU A 155 13.46 -18.00 28.63
C GLU A 155 12.37 -17.03 28.17
N ARG A 156 11.17 -17.55 27.94
CA ARG A 156 10.02 -16.73 27.51
C ARG A 156 9.26 -16.30 28.75
N GLN A 157 9.25 -15.00 29.02
CA GLN A 157 8.40 -14.39 30.04
C GLN A 157 7.37 -13.51 29.33
N GLU A 158 6.12 -13.95 29.35
CA GLU A 158 5.03 -13.25 28.69
C GLU A 158 4.50 -12.13 29.59
N VAL A 159 4.26 -10.96 29.00
CA VAL A 159 3.62 -9.82 29.68
C VAL A 159 2.31 -9.50 28.97
N ALA A 160 1.26 -9.21 29.73
CA ALA A 160 -0.05 -8.89 29.17
C ALA A 160 -0.03 -7.58 28.35
N THR A 161 0.83 -6.62 28.71
CA THR A 161 0.91 -5.31 28.03
C THR A 161 2.34 -4.81 27.90
N SER A 162 2.69 -4.30 26.72
CA SER A 162 3.93 -3.56 26.46
C SER A 162 3.61 -2.15 25.95
N ARG A 163 3.98 -1.13 26.72
CA ARG A 163 3.75 0.28 26.33
C ARG A 163 4.51 0.65 25.05
N GLY A 164 5.70 0.09 24.85
CA GLY A 164 6.48 0.27 23.62
C GLY A 164 5.75 -0.28 22.40
N ALA A 165 5.24 -1.51 22.50
CA ALA A 165 4.44 -2.12 21.44
C ALA A 165 3.15 -1.32 21.15
N GLN A 166 2.46 -0.82 22.20
CA GLN A 166 1.29 0.04 22.05
C GLN A 166 1.62 1.37 21.36
N ALA A 167 2.74 2.01 21.71
CA ALA A 167 3.16 3.25 21.07
C ALA A 167 3.45 3.04 19.58
N GLN A 168 4.17 1.96 19.23
CA GLN A 168 4.43 1.59 17.84
C GLN A 168 3.14 1.31 17.06
N ALA A 169 2.19 0.60 17.66
CA ALA A 169 0.91 0.31 17.03
C ALA A 169 0.06 1.58 16.80
N ARG A 170 0.07 2.51 17.77
CA ARG A 170 -0.62 3.82 17.64
C ARG A 170 0.00 4.69 16.55
N LEU A 171 1.32 4.71 16.44
CA LEU A 171 2.03 5.41 15.36
C LEU A 171 1.65 4.84 13.99
N LEU A 172 1.56 3.51 13.88
CA LEU A 172 1.15 2.86 12.64
C LEU A 172 -0.28 3.23 12.25
N ILE A 173 -1.23 3.25 13.18
CA ILE A 173 -2.61 3.67 12.92
C ILE A 173 -2.68 5.14 12.54
N GLY A 174 -1.97 6.01 13.25
CA GLY A 174 -1.92 7.44 12.93
C GLY A 174 -1.41 7.67 11.50
N ARG A 175 -0.31 7.00 11.13
CA ARG A 175 0.27 7.08 9.78
C ARG A 175 -0.66 6.50 8.72
N ALA A 176 -1.29 5.37 8.99
CA ALA A 176 -2.27 4.77 8.08
C ALA A 176 -3.46 5.72 7.86
N ALA A 177 -3.99 6.32 8.91
CA ALA A 177 -5.08 7.28 8.80
C ALA A 177 -4.68 8.57 8.06
N GLN A 178 -3.47 9.09 8.29
CA GLN A 178 -2.93 10.22 7.53
C GLN A 178 -2.86 9.90 6.03
N VAL A 179 -2.32 8.73 5.66
CA VAL A 179 -2.26 8.28 4.27
C VAL A 179 -3.67 8.13 3.68
N VAL A 180 -4.61 7.55 4.42
CA VAL A 180 -5.99 7.38 3.98
C VAL A 180 -6.67 8.74 3.76
N ILE A 181 -6.58 9.67 4.71
CA ILE A 181 -7.16 11.01 4.58
C ILE A 181 -6.53 11.76 3.41
N PHE A 182 -5.21 11.74 3.28
CA PHE A 182 -4.48 12.33 2.17
C PHE A 182 -4.98 11.79 0.82
N PHE A 183 -5.00 10.45 0.69
CA PHE A 183 -5.43 9.77 -0.51
C PHE A 183 -6.88 10.11 -0.86
N LEU A 184 -7.80 10.02 0.10
CA LEU A 184 -9.20 10.40 -0.08
C LEU A 184 -9.33 11.84 -0.53
N THR A 185 -8.58 12.76 0.09
CA THR A 185 -8.65 14.19 -0.24
C THR A 185 -8.22 14.44 -1.67
N ILE A 186 -7.07 13.89 -2.12
CA ILE A 186 -6.62 14.03 -3.52
C ILE A 186 -7.60 13.38 -4.51
N LEU A 187 -8.03 12.15 -4.21
CA LEU A 187 -8.92 11.39 -5.08
C LEU A 187 -10.24 12.15 -5.29
N LEU A 188 -10.85 12.63 -4.20
CA LEU A 188 -12.11 13.36 -4.20
C LEU A 188 -11.95 14.80 -4.74
N ALA A 189 -10.75 15.39 -4.63
CA ALA A 189 -10.42 16.68 -5.24
C ALA A 189 -10.43 16.62 -6.76
N GLY A 190 -9.86 15.55 -7.34
CA GLY A 190 -9.82 15.36 -8.79
C GLY A 190 -11.23 15.33 -9.40
N MET A 191 -12.20 14.76 -8.68
CA MET A 191 -13.60 14.77 -9.09
C MET A 191 -14.23 16.18 -9.05
N ILE A 192 -13.97 16.98 -8.00
CA ILE A 192 -14.42 18.38 -7.96
C ILE A 192 -13.86 19.15 -9.16
N LEU A 193 -12.57 19.01 -9.42
CA LEU A 193 -11.90 19.67 -10.53
C LEU A 193 -12.53 19.29 -11.87
N SER A 194 -12.82 18.01 -12.07
CA SER A 194 -13.50 17.52 -13.28
C SER A 194 -14.89 18.14 -13.44
N ASN A 195 -15.69 18.17 -12.36
CA ASN A 195 -17.02 18.76 -12.40
C ASN A 195 -16.97 20.26 -12.69
N LEU A 196 -16.01 20.97 -12.09
CA LEU A 196 -15.81 22.40 -12.31
C LEU A 196 -15.43 22.69 -13.77
N VAL A 197 -14.55 21.87 -14.34
CA VAL A 197 -14.16 21.95 -15.75
C VAL A 197 -15.38 21.75 -16.65
N GLU A 198 -16.19 20.72 -16.40
CA GLU A 198 -17.40 20.43 -17.18
C GLU A 198 -18.41 21.59 -17.10
N GLU A 199 -18.65 22.10 -15.90
CA GLU A 199 -19.55 23.23 -15.70
C GLU A 199 -19.07 24.50 -16.42
N LYS A 200 -17.77 24.76 -16.41
CA LYS A 200 -17.18 25.90 -17.10
C LYS A 200 -17.28 25.76 -18.61
N THR A 201 -17.00 24.56 -19.15
CA THR A 201 -17.16 24.27 -20.57
C THR A 201 -18.60 24.48 -21.05
N ASN A 202 -19.58 24.09 -20.22
CA ASN A 202 -21.00 24.18 -20.55
C ASN A 202 -21.65 25.52 -20.15
N LYS A 203 -20.87 26.49 -19.69
CA LYS A 203 -21.34 27.81 -19.21
C LYS A 203 -22.42 27.73 -18.11
N ILE A 204 -22.39 26.67 -17.31
CA ILE A 204 -23.41 26.43 -16.28
C ILE A 204 -23.28 27.46 -15.15
N ILE A 205 -22.05 27.84 -14.78
CA ILE A 205 -21.77 28.76 -13.68
C ILE A 205 -22.25 30.18 -14.04
N GLU A 206 -22.07 30.60 -15.29
CA GLU A 206 -22.50 31.90 -15.80
C GLU A 206 -24.02 32.04 -15.80
N ILE A 207 -24.73 31.00 -16.24
CA ILE A 207 -26.21 30.99 -16.23
C ILE A 207 -26.74 31.01 -14.80
N LEU A 208 -26.15 30.23 -13.89
CA LEU A 208 -26.56 30.20 -12.49
C LEU A 208 -26.35 31.56 -11.81
N ALA A 209 -25.22 32.22 -12.07
CA ALA A 209 -24.89 33.52 -11.51
C ALA A 209 -25.87 34.63 -11.96
N ALA A 210 -26.50 34.48 -13.13
CA ALA A 210 -27.54 35.40 -13.59
C ALA A 210 -28.91 35.14 -12.93
N ALA A 211 -29.14 33.95 -12.37
CA ALA A 211 -30.44 33.53 -11.85
C ALA A 211 -30.54 33.54 -10.32
N VAL A 212 -29.44 33.37 -9.59
CA VAL A 212 -29.42 33.21 -8.13
C VAL A 212 -28.24 33.98 -7.52
N PRO A 213 -28.35 34.55 -6.30
CA PRO A 213 -27.25 35.23 -5.63
C PRO A 213 -25.98 34.36 -5.52
N ILE A 214 -24.82 34.96 -5.75
CA ILE A 214 -23.51 34.27 -5.80
C ILE A 214 -23.20 33.55 -4.48
N ASP A 215 -23.50 34.16 -3.33
CA ASP A 215 -23.29 33.55 -2.01
C ASP A 215 -24.05 32.23 -1.84
N ALA A 216 -25.26 32.14 -2.40
CA ALA A 216 -26.07 30.93 -2.36
C ALA A 216 -25.49 29.83 -3.28
N ILE A 217 -24.96 30.22 -4.43
CA ILE A 217 -24.28 29.29 -5.36
C ILE A 217 -23.04 28.71 -4.69
N PHE A 218 -22.21 29.56 -4.09
CA PHE A 218 -20.99 29.15 -3.41
C PHE A 218 -21.28 28.15 -2.28
N LEU A 219 -22.18 28.51 -1.36
CA LEU A 219 -22.54 27.66 -0.23
C LEU A 219 -23.21 26.36 -0.68
N GLY A 220 -24.14 26.44 -1.64
CA GLY A 220 -24.85 25.28 -2.16
C GLY A 220 -23.90 24.28 -2.83
N LYS A 221 -22.97 24.76 -3.66
CA LYS A 221 -21.93 23.92 -4.27
C LYS A 221 -20.99 23.32 -3.22
N LEU A 222 -20.56 24.10 -2.23
CA LEU A 222 -19.71 23.61 -1.14
C LEU A 222 -20.37 22.46 -0.37
N MET A 223 -21.64 22.64 -0.02
CA MET A 223 -22.44 21.61 0.65
C MET A 223 -22.63 20.36 -0.22
N ALA A 224 -22.93 20.54 -1.52
CA ALA A 224 -23.03 19.41 -2.44
C ALA A 224 -21.73 18.62 -2.49
N MET A 225 -20.59 19.29 -2.74
CA MET A 225 -19.30 18.63 -2.85
C MET A 225 -18.93 17.86 -1.58
N LEU A 226 -19.14 18.47 -0.41
CA LEU A 226 -18.92 17.77 0.86
C LEU A 226 -19.84 16.54 0.99
N ALA A 227 -21.14 16.67 0.71
CA ALA A 227 -22.06 15.54 0.80
C ALA A 227 -21.67 14.40 -0.15
N MET A 228 -21.25 14.73 -1.37
CA MET A 228 -20.78 13.76 -2.37
C MET A 228 -19.53 13.02 -1.90
N SER A 229 -18.60 13.75 -1.27
CA SER A 229 -17.36 13.15 -0.79
C SER A 229 -17.60 12.22 0.39
N LEU A 230 -18.54 12.56 1.28
CA LEU A 230 -18.98 11.67 2.36
C LEU A 230 -19.63 10.38 1.83
N VAL A 231 -20.39 10.43 0.73
CA VAL A 231 -20.91 9.23 0.06
C VAL A 231 -19.78 8.33 -0.43
N GLY A 232 -18.76 8.92 -1.07
CA GLY A 232 -17.57 8.18 -1.51
C GLY A 232 -16.83 7.52 -0.35
N ILE A 233 -16.57 8.26 0.72
CA ILE A 233 -15.91 7.75 1.93
C ILE A 233 -16.72 6.62 2.56
N ALA A 234 -18.04 6.77 2.68
CA ALA A 234 -18.90 5.73 3.21
C ALA A 234 -18.87 4.47 2.34
N PHE A 235 -18.88 4.62 1.02
CA PHE A 235 -18.80 3.50 0.08
C PHE A 235 -17.45 2.77 0.18
N TRP A 236 -16.32 3.46 0.09
CA TRP A 236 -15.00 2.81 0.15
C TRP A 236 -14.67 2.30 1.55
N GLY A 237 -14.98 3.07 2.60
CA GLY A 237 -14.80 2.64 3.98
C GLY A 237 -15.66 1.42 4.30
N GLY A 238 -16.92 1.40 3.87
CA GLY A 238 -17.81 0.25 3.99
C GLY A 238 -17.32 -0.97 3.21
N THR A 239 -16.83 -0.78 1.99
CA THR A 239 -16.28 -1.85 1.15
C THR A 239 -15.01 -2.44 1.77
N ALA A 240 -14.07 -1.59 2.20
CA ALA A 240 -12.85 -2.02 2.87
C ALA A 240 -13.15 -2.77 4.17
N PHE A 241 -14.11 -2.29 4.95
CA PHE A 241 -14.56 -2.95 6.17
C PHE A 241 -15.23 -4.31 5.88
N ALA A 242 -16.08 -4.39 4.85
CA ALA A 242 -16.71 -5.64 4.45
C ALA A 242 -15.68 -6.69 3.99
N ILE A 243 -14.68 -6.28 3.21
CA ILE A 243 -13.56 -7.14 2.79
C ILE A 243 -12.76 -7.61 4.01
N PHE A 244 -12.45 -6.70 4.95
CA PHE A 244 -11.75 -7.05 6.17
C PHE A 244 -12.48 -8.13 6.98
N LEU A 245 -13.80 -8.01 7.14
CA LEU A 245 -14.61 -9.02 7.81
C LEU A 245 -14.66 -10.34 7.03
N ALA A 246 -14.84 -10.28 5.71
CA ALA A 246 -14.88 -11.48 4.85
C ALA A 246 -13.55 -12.25 4.85
N ALA A 247 -12.43 -11.56 5.04
CA ALA A 247 -11.10 -12.15 5.19
C ALA A 247 -10.81 -12.73 6.60
N GLY A 248 -11.81 -12.77 7.50
CA GLY A 248 -11.66 -13.25 8.88
C GLY A 248 -11.06 -12.22 9.84
N GLY A 249 -11.02 -10.94 9.43
CA GLY A 249 -10.53 -9.84 10.26
C GLY A 249 -11.38 -9.65 11.51
N GLN A 250 -10.72 -9.55 12.66
CA GLN A 250 -11.37 -9.30 13.95
C GLN A 250 -11.17 -7.83 14.35
N PRO A 251 -12.23 -7.01 14.47
CA PRO A 251 -12.10 -5.61 14.87
C PRO A 251 -11.41 -5.41 16.23
N SER A 252 -11.57 -6.36 17.15
CA SER A 252 -10.91 -6.36 18.47
C SER A 252 -9.40 -6.57 18.40
N ALA A 253 -8.90 -7.19 17.33
CA ALA A 253 -7.47 -7.40 17.11
C ALA A 253 -6.78 -6.16 16.53
N LEU A 254 -7.54 -5.19 16.00
CA LEU A 254 -6.99 -3.93 15.55
C LEU A 254 -6.48 -3.14 16.76
N PRO A 255 -5.24 -2.61 16.71
CA PRO A 255 -4.77 -1.80 17.82
C PRO A 255 -5.71 -0.61 18.04
N ALA A 256 -5.97 -0.26 19.29
CA ALA A 256 -6.82 0.88 19.59
C ALA A 256 -6.05 2.19 19.39
N PRO A 257 -6.63 3.20 18.71
CA PRO A 257 -6.10 4.56 18.70
C PRO A 257 -5.94 5.10 20.13
N ALA A 258 -5.02 6.04 20.33
CA ALA A 258 -4.74 6.61 21.66
C ALA A 258 -5.97 7.23 22.34
N VAL A 259 -6.86 7.82 21.54
CA VAL A 259 -8.11 8.48 21.98
C VAL A 259 -9.33 7.56 21.87
N GLY A 260 -9.15 6.29 21.50
CA GLY A 260 -10.23 5.36 21.19
C GLY A 260 -10.88 5.60 19.83
N TRP A 261 -11.56 4.57 19.32
CA TRP A 261 -12.17 4.58 17.98
C TRP A 261 -13.22 5.68 17.75
N PRO A 262 -14.19 5.93 18.66
CA PRO A 262 -15.22 6.93 18.41
C PRO A 262 -14.66 8.35 18.24
N ILE A 263 -13.77 8.77 19.14
CA ILE A 263 -13.15 10.10 19.08
C ILE A 263 -12.21 10.19 17.87
N PHE A 264 -11.45 9.14 17.60
CA PHE A 264 -10.54 9.10 16.44
C PHE A 264 -11.29 9.28 15.11
N LEU A 265 -12.40 8.54 14.91
CA LEU A 265 -13.21 8.67 13.71
C LEU A 265 -13.91 10.03 13.63
N GLY A 266 -14.38 10.57 14.76
CA GLY A 266 -14.95 11.92 14.82
C GLY A 266 -13.94 13.00 14.42
N LEU A 267 -12.70 12.90 14.91
CA LEU A 267 -11.61 13.82 14.54
C LEU A 267 -11.20 13.65 13.07
N ALA A 268 -11.14 12.43 12.57
CA ALA A 268 -10.84 12.16 11.16
C ALA A 268 -11.92 12.79 10.24
N LEU A 269 -13.19 12.63 10.59
CA LEU A 269 -14.31 13.22 9.86
C LEU A 269 -14.28 14.76 9.92
N LEU A 270 -14.00 15.34 11.10
CA LEU A 270 -13.88 16.78 11.26
C LEU A 270 -12.72 17.34 10.44
N TYR A 271 -11.54 16.73 10.55
CA TYR A 271 -10.36 17.12 9.79
C TYR A 271 -10.62 17.04 8.29
N PHE A 272 -11.17 15.92 7.81
CA PHE A 272 -11.51 15.74 6.41
C PHE A 272 -12.51 16.80 5.94
N THR A 273 -13.56 17.06 6.72
CA THR A 273 -14.57 18.07 6.38
C THR A 273 -13.92 19.44 6.21
N MET A 274 -13.10 19.87 7.18
CA MET A 274 -12.43 21.18 7.11
C MET A 274 -11.48 21.26 5.92
N ALA A 275 -10.59 20.27 5.75
CA ALA A 275 -9.63 20.22 4.66
C ALA A 275 -10.33 20.21 3.29
N TYR A 276 -11.39 19.42 3.15
CA TYR A 276 -12.13 19.27 1.90
C TYR A 276 -12.98 20.51 1.58
N THR A 277 -13.59 21.17 2.58
CA THR A 277 -14.28 22.44 2.35
C THR A 277 -13.31 23.57 2.01
N LEU A 278 -12.12 23.59 2.60
CA LEU A 278 -11.07 24.54 2.23
C LEU A 278 -10.68 24.33 0.77
N LEU A 279 -10.44 23.08 0.37
CA LEU A 279 -10.11 22.74 -1.00
C LEU A 279 -11.24 23.09 -1.99
N GLY A 280 -12.48 22.77 -1.64
CA GLY A 280 -13.66 23.12 -2.42
C GLY A 280 -13.81 24.64 -2.58
N SER A 281 -13.55 25.43 -1.53
CA SER A 281 -13.58 26.89 -1.61
C SER A 281 -12.53 27.44 -2.59
N LEU A 282 -11.32 26.88 -2.58
CA LEU A 282 -10.25 27.26 -3.49
C LEU A 282 -10.62 26.94 -4.93
N PHE A 283 -11.17 25.74 -5.20
CA PHE A 283 -11.59 25.37 -6.55
C PHE A 283 -12.75 26.21 -7.07
N LEU A 284 -13.74 26.54 -6.24
CA LEU A 284 -14.79 27.47 -6.64
C LEU A 284 -14.23 28.85 -6.96
N GLY A 285 -13.28 29.35 -6.16
CA GLY A 285 -12.57 30.60 -6.43
C GLY A 285 -11.80 30.58 -7.74
N ILE A 286 -11.16 29.46 -8.08
CA ILE A 286 -10.47 29.26 -9.37
C ILE A 286 -11.48 29.23 -10.51
N GLY A 287 -12.56 28.47 -10.40
CA GLY A 287 -13.56 28.36 -11.48
C GLY A 287 -14.31 29.66 -11.77
N ALA A 288 -14.40 30.56 -10.78
CA ALA A 288 -14.92 31.90 -10.98
C ALA A 288 -13.95 32.81 -11.74
N GLN A 289 -12.64 32.67 -11.52
CA GLN A 289 -11.60 33.56 -12.08
C GLN A 289 -11.04 33.08 -13.41
N ALA A 290 -10.87 31.77 -13.58
CA ALA A 290 -10.30 31.18 -14.78
C ALA A 290 -11.25 31.40 -15.97
N ALA A 291 -10.71 31.86 -17.09
CA ALA A 291 -11.45 32.01 -18.34
C ALA A 291 -11.55 30.68 -19.10
N THR A 292 -10.58 29.78 -18.88
CA THR A 292 -10.46 28.52 -19.63
C THR A 292 -10.24 27.30 -18.73
N VAL A 293 -10.63 26.13 -19.22
CA VAL A 293 -10.37 24.82 -18.58
C VAL A 293 -8.87 24.61 -18.31
N ARG A 294 -8.03 25.04 -19.25
CA ARG A 294 -6.58 24.92 -19.13
C ARG A 294 -6.05 25.73 -17.94
N GLU A 295 -6.55 26.95 -17.75
CA GLU A 295 -6.20 27.78 -16.59
C GLU A 295 -6.63 27.12 -15.28
N VAL A 296 -7.83 26.54 -15.22
CA VAL A 296 -8.29 25.80 -14.02
C VAL A 296 -7.31 24.68 -13.65
N GLN A 297 -6.83 23.93 -14.65
CA GLN A 297 -5.85 22.86 -14.43
C GLN A 297 -4.48 23.39 -13.99
N THR A 298 -3.99 24.47 -14.62
CA THR A 298 -2.72 25.10 -14.23
C THR A 298 -2.78 25.66 -12.81
N LEU A 299 -3.90 26.26 -12.42
CA LEU A 299 -4.13 26.82 -11.08
C LEU A 299 -4.33 25.74 -10.01
N ASN A 300 -4.70 24.52 -10.39
CA ASN A 300 -4.75 23.39 -9.47
C ASN A 300 -3.35 22.89 -9.04
N MET A 301 -2.33 23.06 -9.88
CA MET A 301 -0.99 22.52 -9.60
C MET A 301 -0.42 23.03 -8.26
N PRO A 302 -0.38 24.36 -7.97
CA PRO A 302 0.08 24.85 -6.66
C PRO A 302 -0.72 24.32 -5.48
N ILE A 303 -2.03 24.10 -5.64
CA ILE A 303 -2.90 23.56 -4.59
C ILE A 303 -2.49 22.12 -4.26
N THR A 304 -2.31 21.28 -5.29
CA THR A 304 -1.86 19.90 -5.08
C THR A 304 -0.48 19.82 -4.45
N MET A 305 0.45 20.71 -4.83
CA MET A 305 1.77 20.81 -4.22
C MET A 305 1.69 21.28 -2.76
N GLY A 306 0.87 22.30 -2.48
CA GLY A 306 0.62 22.78 -1.12
C GLY A 306 0.01 21.69 -0.23
N GLN A 307 -0.88 20.88 -0.78
CA GLN A 307 -1.44 19.73 -0.08
C GLN A 307 -0.35 18.70 0.27
N MET A 308 0.57 18.39 -0.64
CA MET A 308 1.70 17.50 -0.35
C MET A 308 2.66 18.02 0.72
N LEU A 309 2.70 19.33 0.97
CA LEU A 309 3.54 19.91 2.04
C LEU A 309 2.89 19.80 3.43
N ILE A 310 1.56 19.75 3.48
CA ILE A 310 0.79 19.71 4.73
C ILE A 310 0.70 18.27 5.28
N PHE A 311 0.74 17.28 4.39
CA PHE A 311 0.67 15.85 4.71
C PHE A 311 2.04 15.19 4.71
#